data_AF-A0AAU7D3Q4-F1
#
_entry.id   AF-A0AAU7D3Q4-F1
#
_cell.length_a   1.000
_cell.length_b   1.000
_cell.length_c   1.000
_cell.angle_alpha   90.00
_cell.angle_beta   90.00
_cell.angle_gamma   90.00
#
_symmetry.space_group_name_H-M   'P 1'
#
loop_
_entity.id
_entity.type
_entity.pdbx_description
1 polymer ?
#
loop_
_entity_poly.entity_id
_entity_poly.type
_entity_poly.pdbx_seq_one_letter_code
_entity_poly.pdbx_strand_id
1 'polypeptide(L)'
;MICHDCQSALPELLLDPVASSHGAAREHLNSCAACNQEFQSLKATFALLDTWQAPEPSPYFDQKLAVRLREAQALPAAGWLERMRSRLLFNSGRQFRPAVAGALAVAFLVAGGTFADLSGFPHPAKAQISATVNDLQILDKNDQALQTMNLLLQDDNSSNDSSALAPSS
;
A
#
# COMPACT_ATOMS: atom_id res chain seq x y z
N MET A 1 -24.11 -4.41 4.44
CA MET A 1 -23.00 -3.43 4.39
C MET A 1 -22.81 -2.86 5.79
N ILE A 2 -21.57 -2.82 6.28
CA ILE A 2 -21.24 -2.28 7.61
C ILE A 2 -20.86 -0.79 7.52
N CYS A 3 -20.94 -0.06 8.63
CA CYS A 3 -20.69 1.39 8.66
C CYS A 3 -19.30 1.77 8.15
N HIS A 4 -18.27 0.99 8.48
CA HIS A 4 -16.89 1.23 8.01
C HIS A 4 -16.78 1.22 6.48
N ASP A 5 -17.40 0.23 5.83
CA ASP A 5 -17.43 0.12 4.37
C ASP A 5 -18.24 1.27 3.74
N CYS A 6 -19.24 1.79 4.46
CA CYS A 6 -19.96 3.00 4.05
C CYS A 6 -19.06 4.21 4.04
N GLN A 7 -18.38 4.43 5.16
CA GLN A 7 -17.54 5.61 5.39
C GLN A 7 -16.43 5.71 4.34
N SER A 8 -15.79 4.58 4.02
CA SER A 8 -14.77 4.53 2.96
C SER A 8 -15.33 4.81 1.55
N ALA A 9 -16.61 4.52 1.30
CA ALA A 9 -17.27 4.76 0.02
C ALA A 9 -17.92 6.15 -0.11
N LEU A 10 -18.00 6.95 0.97
CA LEU A 10 -18.64 8.29 0.95
C LEU A 10 -17.99 9.27 -0.04
N PRO A 11 -16.65 9.39 -0.15
CA PRO A 11 -16.04 10.35 -1.06
C PRO A 11 -16.40 10.04 -2.52
N GLU A 12 -16.34 8.78 -2.93
CA GLU A 12 -16.69 8.39 -4.29
C GLU A 12 -18.18 8.55 -4.58
N LEU A 13 -19.04 8.23 -3.61
CA LEU A 13 -20.47 8.49 -3.75
C LEU A 13 -20.79 9.99 -3.92
N LEU A 14 -19.97 10.87 -3.34
CA LEU A 14 -20.12 12.32 -3.49
C LEU A 14 -19.62 12.83 -4.85
N LEU A 15 -18.49 12.31 -5.34
CA LEU A 15 -17.89 12.71 -6.61
C LEU A 15 -18.61 12.13 -7.84
N ASP A 16 -19.11 10.90 -7.74
CA ASP A 16 -19.95 10.26 -8.76
C ASP A 16 -21.27 9.76 -8.14
N PRO A 17 -22.27 10.64 -8.01
CA PRO A 17 -23.54 10.30 -7.39
C PRO A 17 -24.41 9.39 -8.28
N VAL A 18 -24.06 9.16 -9.55
CA VAL A 18 -24.90 8.43 -10.52
C VAL A 18 -24.43 6.98 -10.71
N ALA A 19 -23.18 6.67 -10.36
CA ALA A 19 -22.65 5.32 -10.48
C ALA A 19 -23.50 4.28 -9.75
N SER A 20 -23.84 3.20 -10.47
CA SER A 20 -24.68 2.10 -9.99
C SER A 20 -23.99 1.25 -8.91
N SER A 21 -22.66 1.30 -8.82
CA SER A 21 -21.85 0.66 -7.78
C SER A 21 -22.18 1.13 -6.36
N HIS A 22 -22.76 2.32 -6.19
CA HIS A 22 -23.06 2.87 -4.86
C HIS A 22 -24.46 2.55 -4.33
N GLY A 23 -25.21 1.64 -4.98
CA GLY A 23 -26.57 1.27 -4.55
C GLY A 23 -26.64 0.84 -3.08
N ALA A 24 -25.77 -0.07 -2.65
CA ALA A 24 -25.71 -0.54 -1.27
C ALA A 24 -25.35 0.57 -0.26
N ALA A 25 -24.50 1.52 -0.66
CA ALA A 25 -24.12 2.64 0.19
C ALA A 25 -25.26 3.64 0.41
N ARG A 26 -26.04 3.93 -0.64
CA ARG A 26 -27.23 4.79 -0.52
C ARG A 26 -28.29 4.14 0.39
N GLU A 27 -28.49 2.84 0.27
CA GLU A 27 -29.42 2.12 1.14
C GLU A 27 -28.97 2.13 2.62
N HIS A 28 -27.67 2.03 2.86
CA HIS A 28 -27.12 2.17 4.22
C HIS A 28 -27.27 3.60 4.76
N LEU A 29 -27.06 4.63 3.94
CA LEU A 29 -27.25 6.03 4.35
C LEU A 29 -28.71 6.35 4.72
N ASN A 30 -29.67 5.67 4.09
CA ASN A 30 -31.09 5.80 4.43
C ASN A 30 -31.46 5.09 5.75
N SER A 31 -30.71 4.05 6.14
CA SER A 31 -30.97 3.26 7.35
C SER A 31 -30.11 3.65 8.56
N CYS A 32 -28.96 4.31 8.35
CA CYS A 32 -28.00 4.67 9.40
C CYS A 32 -27.84 6.20 9.50
N ALA A 33 -28.40 6.78 10.56
CA ALA A 33 -28.35 8.23 10.81
C ALA A 33 -26.92 8.77 10.97
N ALA A 34 -26.03 8.02 11.61
CA ALA A 34 -24.63 8.42 11.80
C ALA A 34 -23.89 8.57 10.46
N CYS A 35 -24.02 7.58 9.57
CA CYS A 35 -23.39 7.67 8.24
C CYS A 35 -24.00 8.80 7.39
N ASN A 36 -25.31 9.04 7.52
CA ASN A 36 -25.96 10.17 6.83
C ASN A 36 -25.42 11.52 7.31
N GLN A 37 -25.27 11.70 8.62
CA GLN A 37 -24.71 12.93 9.19
C GLN A 37 -23.29 13.22 8.66
N GLU A 38 -22.42 12.21 8.63
CA GLU A 38 -21.08 12.32 8.04
C GLU A 38 -21.11 12.65 6.54
N PHE A 39 -22.05 12.06 5.80
CA PHE A 39 -22.20 12.37 4.38
C PHE A 39 -22.67 13.83 4.16
N GLN A 40 -23.58 14.33 4.99
CA GLN A 40 -24.03 15.73 4.91
C GLN A 40 -22.91 16.70 5.30
N SER A 41 -22.07 16.38 6.29
CA SER A 41 -20.93 17.22 6.65
C SER A 41 -19.90 17.31 5.52
N LEU A 42 -19.62 16.18 4.85
CA LEU A 42 -18.76 16.15 3.67
C LEU A 42 -19.36 16.97 2.52
N LYS A 43 -20.67 16.82 2.26
CA LYS A 43 -21.39 17.59 1.25
C LYS A 43 -21.37 19.09 1.52
N ALA A 44 -21.53 19.50 2.79
CA ALA A 44 -21.41 20.90 3.18
C ALA A 44 -20.00 21.44 2.93
N THR A 45 -18.96 20.64 3.18
CA THR A 45 -17.57 21.02 2.91
C THR A 45 -17.32 21.24 1.42
N PHE A 46 -17.81 20.34 0.56
CA PHE A 46 -17.72 20.51 -0.90
C PHE A 46 -18.53 21.72 -1.39
N ALA A 47 -19.70 21.97 -0.83
CA ALA A 47 -20.47 23.15 -1.16
C ALA A 47 -19.73 24.46 -0.82
N LEU A 48 -18.92 24.47 0.25
CA LEU A 48 -18.03 25.61 0.54
C LEU A 48 -16.90 25.73 -0.49
N LEU A 49 -16.32 24.62 -0.93
CA LEU A 49 -15.32 24.63 -2.00
C LEU A 49 -15.89 25.16 -3.33
N ASP A 50 -17.17 24.89 -3.63
CA ASP A 50 -17.83 25.44 -4.82
C ASP A 50 -17.99 26.97 -4.77
N THR A 51 -18.00 27.56 -3.56
CA THR A 51 -18.02 29.03 -3.41
C THR A 51 -16.66 29.67 -3.63
N TRP A 52 -15.58 28.89 -3.67
CA TRP A 52 -14.25 29.41 -3.85
C TRP A 52 -14.06 29.93 -5.28
N GLN A 53 -13.89 31.24 -5.41
CA GLN A 53 -13.62 31.85 -6.71
C GLN A 53 -12.14 31.66 -7.07
N ALA A 54 -11.89 30.99 -8.20
CA ALA A 54 -10.53 30.82 -8.70
C ALA A 54 -9.91 32.20 -9.01
N PRO A 55 -8.69 32.49 -8.53
CA PRO A 55 -7.99 33.72 -8.88
C PRO A 55 -7.72 33.75 -10.38
N GLU A 56 -7.78 34.92 -10.99
CA GLU A 56 -7.42 35.06 -12.40
C GLU A 56 -5.96 34.59 -12.62
N PRO A 57 -5.70 33.78 -13.66
CA PRO A 57 -4.35 33.36 -13.97
C PRO A 57 -3.49 34.58 -14.29
N SER A 58 -2.18 34.50 -13.99
CA SER A 58 -1.28 35.60 -14.28
C SER A 58 -1.33 35.96 -15.77
N PRO A 59 -1.20 37.24 -16.17
CA PRO A 59 -1.29 37.66 -17.58
C PRO A 59 -0.33 36.93 -18.54
N TYR A 60 0.77 36.38 -18.01
CA TYR A 60 1.78 35.66 -18.78
C TYR A 60 1.66 34.13 -18.68
N PHE A 61 0.62 33.61 -18.01
CA PHE A 61 0.47 32.17 -17.80
C PHE A 61 0.38 31.43 -19.13
N ASP A 62 -0.50 31.87 -20.03
CA ASP A 62 -0.69 31.22 -21.32
C ASP A 62 0.56 31.30 -22.20
N GLN A 63 1.27 32.43 -22.18
CA GLN A 63 2.51 32.59 -22.91
C GLN A 63 3.60 31.65 -22.37
N LYS A 64 3.77 31.58 -21.05
CA LYS A 64 4.73 30.67 -20.42
C LYS A 64 4.35 29.22 -20.69
N LEU A 65 3.08 28.86 -20.57
CA LEU A 65 2.56 27.52 -20.86
C LEU A 65 2.84 27.13 -22.31
N ALA A 66 2.56 28.01 -23.27
CA ALA A 66 2.80 27.76 -24.69
C ALA A 66 4.29 27.58 -25.00
N VAL A 67 5.17 28.32 -24.32
CA VAL A 67 6.63 28.14 -24.44
C VAL A 67 7.05 26.80 -23.86
N ARG A 68 6.62 26.47 -22.63
CA ARG A 68 6.94 25.18 -21.99
C ARG A 68 6.41 23.98 -22.77
N LEU A 69 5.22 24.11 -23.36
CA LEU A 69 4.62 23.07 -24.18
C LEU A 69 5.44 22.84 -25.46
N ARG A 70 5.88 23.92 -26.12
CA ARG A 70 6.77 23.81 -27.29
C ARG A 70 8.14 23.25 -26.93
N GLU A 71 8.72 23.66 -25.81
CA GLU A 71 9.96 23.07 -25.29
C GLU A 71 9.79 21.56 -25.05
N ALA A 72 8.70 21.16 -24.40
CA ALA A 72 8.40 19.75 -24.14
C ALA A 72 8.15 18.94 -25.42
N GLN A 73 7.51 19.54 -26.44
CA GLN A 73 7.28 18.90 -27.74
C GLN A 73 8.55 18.82 -28.60
N ALA A 74 9.47 19.78 -28.44
CA ALA A 74 10.76 19.80 -29.12
C ALA A 74 11.79 18.83 -28.51
N LEU A 75 11.53 18.32 -27.30
CA LEU A 75 12.30 17.20 -26.76
C LEU A 75 12.17 16.01 -27.72
N PRO A 76 13.28 15.27 -27.97
CA PRO A 76 13.23 14.10 -28.82
C PRO A 76 12.17 13.12 -28.29
N ALA A 77 11.39 12.54 -29.22
CA ALA A 77 10.37 11.57 -28.87
C ALA A 77 10.98 10.51 -27.95
N ALA A 78 10.30 10.24 -26.83
CA ALA A 78 10.72 9.28 -25.81
C ALA A 78 11.26 8.02 -26.50
N GLY A 79 12.53 7.71 -26.22
CA GLY A 79 13.19 6.52 -26.76
C GLY A 79 12.39 5.26 -26.41
N TRP A 80 12.60 4.17 -27.14
CA TRP A 80 11.86 2.93 -26.93
C TRP A 80 11.89 2.45 -25.46
N LEU A 81 13.03 2.63 -24.77
CA LEU A 81 13.18 2.32 -23.35
C LEU A 81 12.29 3.20 -22.45
N GLU A 82 12.22 4.50 -22.72
CA GLU A 82 11.39 5.44 -21.97
C GLU A 82 9.90 5.21 -22.23
N ARG A 83 9.55 4.81 -23.47
CA ARG A 83 8.20 4.35 -23.82
C ARG A 83 7.83 3.03 -23.15
N MET A 84 8.77 2.10 -22.97
CA MET A 84 8.55 0.86 -22.22
C MET A 84 8.40 1.14 -20.72
N ARG A 85 9.27 1.97 -20.16
CA ARG A 85 9.23 2.38 -18.75
C ARG A 85 7.93 3.11 -18.41
N SER A 86 7.52 4.08 -19.23
CA SER A 86 6.24 4.77 -19.06
C SER A 86 5.05 3.84 -19.18
N ARG A 87 5.07 2.87 -20.12
CA ARG A 87 4.04 1.83 -20.19
C ARG A 87 4.04 0.88 -18.99
N LEU A 88 5.18 0.63 -18.34
CA LEU A 88 5.22 -0.18 -17.13
C LEU A 88 4.77 0.59 -15.88
N LEU A 89 5.12 1.88 -15.78
CA LEU A 89 4.80 2.71 -14.62
C LEU A 89 3.38 3.30 -14.66
N PHE A 90 2.92 3.76 -15.82
CA PHE A 90 1.62 4.43 -15.97
C PHE A 90 0.50 3.51 -16.46
N ASN A 91 0.80 2.33 -17.00
CA ASN A 91 -0.25 1.34 -17.18
C ASN A 91 -0.62 0.80 -15.81
N SER A 92 -1.77 1.19 -15.28
CA SER A 92 -2.32 0.69 -14.02
C SER A 92 -2.09 -0.82 -13.96
N GLY A 93 -1.28 -1.27 -12.99
CA GLY A 93 -0.71 -2.62 -12.90
C GLY A 93 -1.73 -3.79 -12.88
N ARG A 94 -3.02 -3.52 -13.08
CA ARG A 94 -4.10 -4.49 -13.30
C ARG A 94 -3.97 -5.26 -14.62
N GLN A 95 -3.47 -4.66 -15.70
CA GLN A 95 -3.41 -5.33 -17.01
C GLN A 95 -2.29 -6.39 -17.09
N PHE A 96 -1.21 -6.23 -16.32
CA PHE A 96 -0.09 -7.19 -16.31
C PHE A 96 -0.26 -8.31 -15.27
N ARG A 97 -1.27 -8.27 -14.39
CA ARG A 97 -1.54 -9.32 -13.39
C ARG A 97 -1.62 -10.73 -13.98
N PRO A 98 -2.35 -11.01 -15.08
CA PRO A 98 -2.42 -12.36 -15.62
C PRO A 98 -1.10 -12.82 -16.24
N ALA A 99 -0.35 -11.91 -16.88
CA ALA A 99 0.95 -12.21 -17.47
C ALA A 99 2.02 -12.48 -16.40
N VAL A 100 2.04 -11.67 -15.33
CA VAL A 100 2.93 -11.88 -14.19
C VAL A 100 2.58 -13.18 -13.47
N ALA A 101 1.29 -13.46 -13.21
CA ALA A 101 0.87 -14.72 -12.60
C ALA A 101 1.24 -15.95 -13.47
N GLY A 102 1.07 -15.84 -14.79
CA GLY A 102 1.50 -16.89 -15.73
C GLY A 102 3.01 -17.10 -15.75
N ALA A 103 3.80 -16.03 -15.79
CA ALA A 103 5.26 -16.12 -15.74
C ALA A 103 5.76 -16.69 -14.40
N LEU A 104 5.13 -16.31 -13.28
CA LEU A 104 5.45 -16.84 -11.95
C LEU A 104 5.07 -18.31 -11.84
N ALA A 105 3.94 -18.74 -12.42
CA ALA A 105 3.55 -20.15 -12.47
C ALA A 105 4.52 -20.98 -13.33
N VAL A 106 4.96 -20.46 -14.48
CA VAL A 106 5.99 -21.12 -15.31
C VAL A 106 7.33 -21.18 -14.57
N ALA A 107 7.74 -20.10 -13.91
CA ALA A 107 8.95 -20.09 -13.09
C ALA A 107 8.86 -21.09 -11.93
N PHE A 108 7.70 -21.22 -11.29
CA PHE A 108 7.43 -22.24 -10.28
C PHE A 108 7.39 -23.65 -10.85
N LEU A 109 7.00 -23.86 -12.11
CA LEU A 109 7.07 -25.18 -12.74
C LEU A 109 8.49 -25.55 -13.17
N VAL A 110 9.28 -24.58 -13.63
CA VAL A 110 10.69 -24.80 -14.01
C VAL A 110 11.56 -24.98 -12.76
N ALA A 111 11.40 -24.13 -11.74
CA ALA A 111 12.04 -24.30 -10.45
C ALA A 111 11.47 -25.55 -9.73
N GLY A 112 10.15 -25.72 -9.74
CA GLY A 112 9.40 -26.87 -9.21
C GLY A 112 9.86 -28.22 -9.75
N GLY A 113 10.12 -28.29 -11.05
CA GLY A 113 10.61 -29.48 -11.73
C GLY A 113 12.04 -29.87 -11.36
N THR A 114 12.86 -28.92 -10.90
CA THR A 114 14.22 -29.25 -10.41
C THR A 114 14.22 -29.85 -9.00
N PHE A 115 13.17 -29.68 -8.20
CA PHE A 115 13.14 -30.28 -6.85
C PHE A 115 12.82 -31.78 -6.85
N ALA A 116 12.29 -32.32 -7.96
CA ALA A 116 12.02 -33.74 -8.08
C ALA A 116 13.25 -34.56 -8.55
N ASP A 117 14.36 -33.90 -8.94
CA ASP A 117 15.57 -34.55 -9.48
C ASP A 117 16.86 -33.97 -8.86
N LEU A 118 16.88 -33.82 -7.53
CA LEU A 118 18.06 -33.38 -6.76
C LEU A 118 18.72 -34.52 -5.96
N SER A 119 18.63 -35.76 -6.43
CA SER A 119 19.40 -36.88 -5.87
C SER A 119 20.76 -37.11 -6.54
N GLY A 120 21.19 -36.27 -7.49
CA GLY A 120 22.55 -36.43 -8.02
C GLY A 120 23.02 -35.37 -9.00
N PHE A 121 23.47 -34.21 -8.54
CA PHE A 121 24.56 -33.43 -9.17
C PHE A 121 25.21 -32.51 -8.10
N PRO A 122 26.50 -32.16 -8.25
CA PRO A 122 27.39 -31.82 -7.14
C PRO A 122 27.10 -30.43 -6.57
N HIS A 123 27.23 -30.33 -5.24
CA HIS A 123 27.11 -29.11 -4.43
C HIS A 123 27.68 -27.85 -5.14
N PRO A 124 26.84 -26.87 -5.53
CA PRO A 124 27.36 -25.55 -5.84
C PRO A 124 27.92 -24.94 -4.55
N ALA A 125 29.15 -24.44 -4.63
CA ALA A 125 29.86 -23.77 -3.56
C ALA A 125 28.99 -22.69 -2.88
N LYS A 126 29.14 -22.56 -1.56
CA LYS A 126 28.49 -21.54 -0.70
C LYS A 126 28.13 -20.28 -1.48
N ALA A 127 26.84 -20.08 -1.73
CA ALA A 127 26.33 -18.81 -2.25
C ALA A 127 26.80 -17.68 -1.33
N GLN A 128 27.55 -16.72 -1.87
CA GLN A 128 27.92 -15.51 -1.15
C GLN A 128 26.63 -14.78 -0.77
N ILE A 129 26.37 -14.76 0.53
CA ILE A 129 25.27 -14.03 1.16
C ILE A 129 25.45 -12.56 0.81
N SER A 130 24.51 -11.99 0.05
CA SER A 130 24.47 -10.56 -0.24
C SER A 130 24.44 -9.77 1.07
N ALA A 131 25.13 -8.64 1.14
CA ALA A 131 25.26 -7.81 2.35
C ALA A 131 23.90 -7.45 2.96
N THR A 132 22.86 -7.30 2.13
CA THR A 132 21.49 -7.03 2.58
C THR A 132 20.85 -8.20 3.33
N VAL A 133 21.16 -9.44 2.95
CA VAL A 133 20.65 -10.63 3.65
C VAL A 133 21.34 -10.80 4.99
N ASN A 134 22.64 -10.51 5.06
CA ASN A 134 23.36 -10.50 6.33
C ASN A 134 22.84 -9.41 7.27
N ASP A 135 22.50 -8.22 6.73
CA ASP A 135 21.93 -7.11 7.50
C ASP A 135 20.56 -7.46 8.09
N LEU A 136 19.66 -8.03 7.28
CA LEU A 136 18.37 -8.52 7.76
C LEU A 136 18.53 -9.62 8.84
N GLN A 137 19.54 -10.48 8.69
CA GLN A 137 19.83 -11.55 9.64
C GLN A 137 20.45 -11.04 10.95
N ILE A 138 21.09 -9.86 10.93
CA ILE A 138 21.58 -9.18 12.14
C ILE A 138 20.42 -8.49 12.86
N LEU A 139 19.51 -7.84 12.14
CA LEU A 139 18.31 -7.22 12.72
C LEU A 139 17.42 -8.27 13.42
N ASP A 140 17.15 -9.40 12.78
CA ASP A 140 16.34 -10.49 13.35
C ASP A 140 16.92 -11.04 14.67
N LYS A 141 18.24 -11.16 14.75
CA LYS A 141 18.93 -11.60 15.97
C LYS A 141 18.81 -10.60 17.12
N ASN A 142 18.83 -9.30 16.82
CA ASN A 142 18.65 -8.26 17.83
C ASN A 142 17.22 -8.28 18.39
N ASP A 143 16.21 -8.45 17.53
CA ASP A 143 14.82 -8.55 17.97
C ASP A 143 14.59 -9.78 18.87
N GLN A 144 15.16 -10.94 18.53
CA GLN A 144 15.12 -12.13 19.40
C GLN A 144 15.80 -11.90 20.76
N ALA A 145 16.94 -11.19 20.79
CA ALA A 145 17.63 -10.87 22.04
C ALA A 145 16.77 -9.97 22.95
N LEU A 146 16.09 -8.97 22.38
CA LEU A 146 15.18 -8.09 23.12
C LEU A 146 13.97 -8.85 23.67
N GLN A 147 13.40 -9.76 22.89
CA GLN A 147 12.29 -10.61 23.34
C GLN A 147 12.71 -11.53 24.49
N THR A 148 13.91 -12.09 24.42
CA THR A 148 14.47 -12.94 25.48
C THR A 148 14.67 -12.15 26.77
N MET A 149 15.20 -10.92 26.68
CA MET A 149 15.35 -10.05 27.86
C MET A 149 13.99 -9.66 28.46
N ASN A 150 12.98 -9.39 27.62
CA ASN A 150 11.64 -9.07 28.11
C ASN A 150 11.02 -10.27 28.85
N LEU A 151 11.19 -11.49 28.33
CA LEU A 151 10.73 -12.71 28.99
C LEU A 151 11.39 -12.92 30.36
N LEU A 152 12.71 -12.72 30.46
CA LEU A 152 13.43 -12.85 31.73
C LEU A 152 13.02 -11.79 32.76
N LEU A 153 12.83 -10.53 32.33
CA LEU A 153 12.34 -9.45 33.20
C LEU A 153 10.90 -9.70 33.69
N GLN A 154 10.05 -10.29 32.84
CA GLN A 154 8.69 -10.67 33.21
C GLN A 154 8.70 -11.80 34.26
N ASP A 155 9.62 -12.77 34.13
CA ASP A 155 9.75 -13.90 35.05
C ASP A 155 10.33 -13.47 36.42
N ASP A 156 11.29 -12.54 36.44
CA ASP A 156 11.83 -11.95 37.67
C ASP A 156 10.78 -11.11 38.43
N ASN A 157 9.91 -10.37 37.72
CA ASN A 157 8.84 -9.62 38.38
C ASN A 157 7.73 -10.54 38.93
N SER A 158 7.52 -11.71 38.30
CA SER A 158 6.52 -12.70 38.72
C SER A 158 6.94 -13.49 39.96
N SER A 159 8.26 -13.67 40.16
CA SER A 159 8.82 -14.42 41.29
C SER A 159 8.96 -13.56 42.57
N ASN A 160 9.00 -12.23 42.46
CA ASN A 160 9.09 -11.35 43.62
C ASN A 160 7.73 -11.07 44.30
N ASP A 161 6.62 -11.16 43.57
CA ASP A 161 5.26 -10.99 44.14
C ASP A 161 4.79 -12.21 44.97
N SER A 162 5.44 -13.36 44.84
CA SER A 162 5.09 -14.58 45.58
C SER A 162 5.73 -14.67 46.98
N SER A 163 6.64 -13.75 47.34
CA SER A 163 7.39 -13.80 48.61
C SER A 163 6.91 -12.78 49.66
N ALA A 164 5.89 -11.96 49.36
CA ALA A 164 5.45 -10.86 50.23
C ALA A 164 4.29 -11.20 51.19
N LEU A 165 3.83 -12.46 51.30
CA LEU A 165 2.72 -12.82 52.19
C LEU A 165 3.05 -14.02 53.09
N ALA A 166 3.94 -13.82 54.05
CA ALA A 166 4.02 -14.67 55.24
C ALA A 166 3.27 -13.98 56.40
N PRO A 167 2.20 -14.56 56.96
CA PRO A 167 1.66 -14.10 58.24
C PRO A 167 2.39 -14.82 59.39
N SER A 168 3.06 -14.03 60.21
CA SER A 168 3.55 -14.40 61.55
C SER A 168 2.48 -14.13 62.61
N SER A 169 2.27 -15.14 63.48
CA SER A 169 1.68 -15.11 64.84
C SER A 169 0.19 -14.85 64.99
#